data_AF-A0A922XDJ0-F1
#
_entry.id   AF-A0A922XDJ0-F1
#
_cell.length_a   1.000
_cell.length_b   1.000
_cell.length_c   1.000
_cell.angle_alpha   90.00
_cell.angle_beta   90.00
_cell.angle_gamma   90.00
#
_symmetry.space_group_name_H-M   'P 1'
#
loop_
_entity.id
_entity.type
_entity.pdbx_description
1 polymer ?
#
loop_
_entity_poly.entity_id
_entity_poly.type
_entity_poly.pdbx_seq_one_letter_code
_entity_poly.pdbx_strand_id
1 'polypeptide(L)'
;MKRICHVAAAILALAAHSTVSNATTVINIDFGLHGDHPGGAVSVPYVGAGAAFDPNGGTTWNNVEVLDNNAFQGPPGEFGFWSANVTQSNLLNSQGGASSIGVTLTADPANGTGAFGILEGSPNLGAVATNAVDLMRDYLIGFNVAQKVELTGFAPNIQVDLYLYGAGDTSNRDTQFTITDVNGSHSATTTGTITGDGNNPVSHTLTLGGDYVVLPAIIADNTGKITINYFHGAGSNEAPFNGLQAVFGVLAGDVNGDNHVDLADYQLIRNNFQATAATRSMGDLTGPQGGNVGDGLVDFYDFAQWQQHFPTATAVANLVPEPVGAVLAMTAMGGLAHWRRRAQSAAAKR
;
A
#
# COMPACT_ATOMS: atom_id res chain seq x y z
N MET A 1 -17.10 -56.50 -45.57
CA MET A 1 -16.28 -56.18 -44.39
C MET A 1 -15.36 -55.01 -44.72
N LYS A 2 -15.64 -53.80 -44.22
CA LYS A 2 -14.71 -52.65 -44.15
C LYS A 2 -15.39 -51.58 -43.28
N ARG A 3 -15.04 -51.53 -42.00
CA ARG A 3 -15.42 -50.44 -41.09
C ARG A 3 -14.22 -49.52 -40.97
N ILE A 4 -14.40 -48.27 -41.41
CA ILE A 4 -13.40 -47.21 -41.35
C ILE A 4 -13.63 -46.48 -40.03
N CYS A 5 -12.77 -46.74 -39.04
CA CYS A 5 -12.72 -45.98 -37.78
C CYS A 5 -11.95 -44.68 -38.01
N HIS A 6 -12.66 -43.54 -38.04
CA HIS A 6 -12.04 -42.23 -37.92
C HIS A 6 -11.87 -41.91 -36.44
N VAL A 7 -10.65 -41.97 -35.94
CA VAL A 7 -10.26 -41.44 -34.63
C VAL A 7 -9.89 -39.98 -34.85
N ALA A 8 -10.78 -39.07 -34.47
CA ALA A 8 -10.48 -37.64 -34.42
C ALA A 8 -9.68 -37.38 -33.14
N ALA A 9 -8.37 -37.16 -33.29
CA ALA A 9 -7.52 -36.68 -32.21
C ALA A 9 -7.74 -35.16 -32.07
N ALA A 10 -8.52 -34.77 -31.06
CA ALA A 10 -8.60 -33.38 -30.63
C ALA A 10 -7.32 -33.03 -29.87
N ILE A 11 -6.42 -32.28 -30.50
CA ILE A 11 -5.26 -31.69 -29.84
C ILE A 11 -5.78 -30.52 -29.00
N LEU A 12 -5.93 -30.75 -27.70
CA LEU A 12 -6.21 -29.71 -26.73
C LEU A 12 -4.90 -28.93 -26.49
N ALA A 13 -4.71 -27.83 -27.22
CA ALA A 13 -3.63 -26.90 -26.97
C ALA A 13 -3.93 -26.17 -25.64
N LEU A 14 -3.37 -26.69 -24.55
CA LEU A 14 -3.39 -26.03 -23.26
C LEU A 14 -2.43 -24.83 -23.36
N ALA A 15 -2.97 -23.67 -23.75
CA ALA A 15 -2.24 -22.42 -23.69
C ALA A 15 -1.98 -22.12 -22.21
N ALA A 16 -0.77 -22.43 -21.74
CA ALA A 16 -0.28 -21.99 -20.45
C ALA A 16 -0.26 -20.46 -20.46
N HIS A 17 -1.36 -19.86 -20.00
CA HIS A 17 -1.37 -18.46 -19.64
C HIS A 17 -0.50 -18.35 -18.41
N SER A 18 0.75 -17.94 -18.59
CA SER A 18 1.54 -17.42 -17.48
C SER A 18 0.81 -16.17 -16.99
N THR A 19 0.00 -16.32 -15.96
CA THR A 19 -0.50 -15.20 -15.17
C THR A 19 0.74 -14.57 -14.55
N VAL A 20 1.17 -13.44 -15.12
CA VAL A 20 2.15 -12.58 -14.45
C VAL A 20 1.43 -12.07 -13.21
N SER A 21 1.72 -12.65 -12.04
CA SER A 21 1.24 -12.07 -10.79
C SER A 21 1.90 -10.71 -10.64
N ASN A 22 1.11 -9.66 -10.44
CA ASN A 22 1.63 -8.31 -10.24
C ASN A 22 2.16 -8.18 -8.82
N ALA A 23 3.26 -8.88 -8.50
CA ALA A 23 3.82 -8.91 -7.14
C ALA A 23 3.78 -7.54 -6.46
N THR A 24 3.32 -7.52 -5.21
CA THR A 24 3.31 -6.32 -4.39
C THR A 24 4.65 -5.62 -4.46
N THR A 25 4.62 -4.37 -4.88
CA THR A 25 5.80 -3.53 -5.03
C THR A 25 5.74 -2.45 -3.98
N VAL A 26 6.81 -2.35 -3.18
CA VAL A 26 6.99 -1.28 -2.21
C VAL A 26 8.14 -0.40 -2.69
N ILE A 27 7.92 0.91 -2.78
CA ILE A 27 8.99 1.89 -3.01
C ILE A 27 9.21 2.63 -1.70
N ASN A 28 10.37 2.43 -1.09
CA ASN A 28 10.75 3.14 0.13
C ASN A 28 11.61 4.37 -0.23
N ILE A 29 11.25 5.53 0.30
CA ILE A 29 11.93 6.80 0.03
C ILE A 29 12.31 7.44 1.36
N ASP A 30 13.59 7.75 1.49
CA ASP A 30 14.21 8.38 2.64
C ASP A 30 14.65 9.79 2.22
N PHE A 31 14.26 10.82 2.97
CA PHE A 31 14.63 12.21 2.66
C PHE A 31 15.80 12.64 3.52
N GLY A 32 16.93 12.92 2.89
CA GLY A 32 18.19 13.20 3.56
C GLY A 32 18.80 14.55 3.19
N LEU A 33 19.76 14.98 4.02
CA LEU A 33 20.73 16.00 3.66
C LEU A 33 21.91 15.35 2.91
N HIS A 34 22.40 16.01 1.85
CA HIS A 34 23.60 15.56 1.16
C HIS A 34 24.82 15.58 2.10
N GLY A 35 25.69 14.57 1.99
CA GLY A 35 26.85 14.38 2.88
C GLY A 35 27.92 15.47 2.87
N ASP A 36 27.81 16.46 1.98
CA ASP A 36 28.71 17.63 1.92
C ASP A 36 28.24 18.79 2.83
N HIS A 37 27.26 18.55 3.70
CA HIS A 37 26.76 19.56 4.62
C HIS A 37 27.88 20.05 5.57
N PRO A 38 28.14 21.37 5.68
CA PRO A 38 29.31 21.91 6.37
C PRO A 38 29.35 21.65 7.88
N GLY A 39 28.21 21.36 8.50
CA GLY A 39 28.16 21.00 9.92
C GLY A 39 28.38 19.50 10.21
N GLY A 40 28.54 18.69 9.16
CA GLY A 40 28.95 17.29 9.29
C GLY A 40 27.80 16.32 9.59
N ALA A 41 26.54 16.80 9.60
CA ALA A 41 25.38 15.93 9.49
C ALA A 41 25.44 15.19 8.14
N VAL A 42 25.73 13.89 8.18
CA VAL A 42 25.69 13.02 7.00
C VAL A 42 24.44 12.18 7.10
N SER A 43 23.58 12.25 6.08
CA SER A 43 22.43 11.37 6.03
C SER A 43 22.88 9.92 5.99
N VAL A 44 22.33 9.11 6.89
CA VAL A 44 22.60 7.68 6.95
C VAL A 44 21.38 7.02 6.33
N PRO A 45 21.51 6.37 5.16
CA PRO A 45 20.37 5.71 4.54
C PRO A 45 19.74 4.70 5.50
N TYR A 46 18.44 4.81 5.70
CA TYR A 46 17.72 3.86 6.52
C TYR A 46 17.73 2.44 5.90
N VAL A 47 17.85 1.42 6.75
CA VAL A 47 17.95 0.00 6.33
C VAL A 47 16.90 -0.91 6.97
N GLY A 48 15.90 -0.35 7.67
CA GLY A 48 14.84 -1.11 8.33
C GLY A 48 13.60 -1.34 7.45
N ALA A 49 12.60 -2.05 7.99
CA ALA A 49 11.41 -2.48 7.25
C ALA A 49 10.38 -1.36 6.98
N GLY A 50 10.52 -0.20 7.61
CA GLY A 50 9.46 0.82 7.61
C GLY A 50 8.19 0.34 8.32
N ALA A 51 7.10 1.06 8.11
CA ALA A 51 5.76 0.78 8.63
C ALA A 51 4.95 -0.10 7.67
N ALA A 52 5.12 0.06 6.35
CA ALA A 52 4.55 -0.81 5.36
C ALA A 52 5.32 -2.12 5.29
N PHE A 53 4.61 -3.24 5.42
CA PHE A 53 5.19 -4.56 5.28
C PHE A 53 5.41 -4.90 3.80
N ASP A 54 6.64 -5.27 3.46
CA ASP A 54 6.94 -5.94 2.20
C ASP A 54 6.86 -7.47 2.41
N PRO A 55 5.95 -8.19 1.72
CA PRO A 55 5.82 -9.65 1.85
C PRO A 55 7.08 -10.42 1.46
N ASN A 56 7.97 -9.82 0.67
CA ASN A 56 9.25 -10.42 0.28
C ASN A 56 10.41 -9.99 1.19
N GLY A 57 10.14 -9.24 2.26
CA GLY A 57 11.13 -8.83 3.25
C GLY A 57 12.15 -7.80 2.76
N GLY A 58 11.84 -7.04 1.71
CA GLY A 58 12.71 -5.99 1.19
C GLY A 58 12.80 -4.78 2.13
N THR A 59 14.01 -4.26 2.29
CA THR A 59 14.33 -3.10 3.15
C THR A 59 15.19 -2.06 2.43
N THR A 60 15.21 -2.06 1.10
CA THR A 60 15.97 -1.09 0.31
C THR A 60 15.27 0.27 0.35
N TRP A 61 15.98 1.31 0.79
CA TRP A 61 15.50 2.70 0.78
C TRP A 61 16.22 3.52 -0.28
N ASN A 62 15.45 4.33 -0.99
CA ASN A 62 15.99 5.32 -1.91
C ASN A 62 16.28 6.60 -1.14
N ASN A 63 17.56 6.86 -0.89
CA ASN A 63 17.97 8.13 -0.30
C ASN A 63 17.86 9.24 -1.35
N VAL A 64 16.97 10.20 -1.09
CA VAL A 64 16.73 11.37 -1.92
C VAL A 64 17.29 12.57 -1.17
N GLU A 65 18.50 12.94 -1.53
CA GLU A 65 19.25 13.99 -0.84
C GLU A 65 18.94 15.37 -1.44
N VAL A 66 18.72 16.35 -0.57
CA VAL A 66 18.70 17.76 -0.98
C VAL A 66 20.08 18.38 -0.83
N LEU A 67 20.47 19.18 -1.82
CA LEU A 67 21.65 20.02 -1.73
C LEU A 67 21.29 21.29 -0.96
N ASP A 68 21.80 21.41 0.25
CA ASP A 68 21.72 22.66 1.00
C ASP A 68 22.52 23.76 0.31
N ASN A 69 21.98 24.97 0.29
CA ASN A 69 22.69 26.15 -0.20
C ASN A 69 23.56 26.82 0.89
N ASN A 70 23.71 26.19 2.06
CA ASN A 70 24.48 26.64 3.21
C ASN A 70 24.00 28.00 3.76
N ALA A 71 22.71 28.31 3.65
CA ALA A 71 22.18 29.60 4.10
C ALA A 71 22.16 29.75 5.65
N PHE A 72 22.28 28.65 6.41
CA PHE A 72 22.26 28.69 7.88
C PHE A 72 23.52 28.07 8.50
N GLN A 73 24.03 28.70 9.56
CA GLN A 73 25.10 28.17 10.42
C GLN A 73 24.60 28.22 11.87
N GLY A 74 24.39 27.06 12.51
CA GLY A 74 23.94 26.97 13.89
C GLY A 74 24.39 25.67 14.58
N PRO A 75 24.46 25.63 15.94
CA PRO A 75 24.76 24.42 16.73
C PRO A 75 23.60 23.39 16.69
N PRO A 76 23.75 22.16 17.25
CA PRO A 76 23.11 20.90 16.78
C PRO A 76 21.62 20.97 16.42
N GLY A 77 21.30 20.46 15.23
CA GLY A 77 20.02 20.63 14.56
C GLY A 77 20.22 21.57 13.37
N GLU A 78 20.87 21.04 12.33
CA GLU A 78 21.35 21.85 11.22
C GLU A 78 20.23 22.12 10.23
N PHE A 79 19.73 23.36 10.23
CA PHE A 79 18.79 23.84 9.24
C PHE A 79 19.53 24.20 7.96
N GLY A 80 19.21 23.51 6.86
CA GLY A 80 19.56 23.92 5.51
C GLY A 80 18.35 24.51 4.80
N PHE A 81 18.57 25.33 3.77
CA PHE A 81 17.51 25.72 2.84
C PHE A 81 17.90 25.30 1.43
N TRP A 82 16.92 24.91 0.62
CA TRP A 82 17.16 24.70 -0.80
C TRP A 82 16.17 25.49 -1.64
N SER A 83 16.62 25.88 -2.84
CA SER A 83 15.88 26.75 -3.75
C SER A 83 15.61 26.13 -5.12
N ALA A 84 16.09 24.90 -5.36
CA ALA A 84 15.92 24.19 -6.61
C ALA A 84 15.23 22.84 -6.37
N ASN A 85 14.35 22.45 -7.28
CA ASN A 85 13.70 21.14 -7.19
C ASN A 85 14.73 20.01 -7.21
N VAL A 86 14.47 18.98 -6.43
CA VAL A 86 15.27 17.75 -6.41
C VAL A 86 14.44 16.66 -7.07
N THR A 87 14.98 16.03 -8.10
CA THR A 87 14.30 14.95 -8.82
C THR A 87 15.19 13.71 -8.86
N GLN A 88 14.63 12.59 -8.44
CA GLN A 88 15.24 11.28 -8.56
C GLN A 88 14.31 10.37 -9.36
N SER A 89 14.83 9.81 -10.45
CA SER A 89 14.11 8.90 -11.33
C SER A 89 14.60 7.47 -11.14
N ASN A 90 13.80 6.50 -11.59
CA ASN A 90 14.13 5.07 -11.56
C ASN A 90 14.48 4.56 -10.15
N LEU A 91 13.64 4.90 -9.17
CA LEU A 91 13.78 4.42 -7.81
C LEU A 91 13.79 2.88 -7.79
N LEU A 92 14.52 2.33 -6.84
CA LEU A 92 14.50 0.89 -6.57
C LEU A 92 13.25 0.55 -5.75
N ASN A 93 12.70 -0.64 -5.96
CA ASN A 93 11.77 -1.23 -5.02
C ASN A 93 12.50 -1.70 -3.75
N SER A 94 11.73 -2.07 -2.73
CA SER A 94 12.23 -2.56 -1.44
C SER A 94 13.16 -3.78 -1.57
N GLN A 95 13.04 -4.57 -2.63
CA GLN A 95 13.93 -5.71 -2.92
C GLN A 95 15.16 -5.34 -3.78
N GLY A 96 15.36 -4.06 -4.10
CA GLY A 96 16.49 -3.55 -4.88
C GLY A 96 16.33 -3.64 -6.40
N GLY A 97 15.17 -4.08 -6.90
CA GLY A 97 14.84 -4.10 -8.31
C GLY A 97 14.49 -2.70 -8.84
N ALA A 98 14.90 -2.38 -10.06
CA ALA A 98 14.56 -1.09 -10.67
C ALA A 98 13.04 -0.95 -10.87
N SER A 99 12.52 0.26 -10.68
CA SER A 99 11.13 0.61 -10.97
C SER A 99 11.06 1.78 -11.96
N SER A 100 9.89 2.03 -12.53
CA SER A 100 9.60 3.25 -13.30
C SER A 100 9.32 4.45 -12.40
N ILE A 101 9.26 4.26 -11.08
CA ILE A 101 8.83 5.30 -10.15
C ILE A 101 9.93 6.35 -9.99
N GLY A 102 9.52 7.61 -9.96
CA GLY A 102 10.39 8.75 -9.66
C GLY A 102 9.74 9.65 -8.62
N VAL A 103 10.55 10.47 -7.95
CA VAL A 103 10.12 11.45 -6.96
C VAL A 103 10.69 12.82 -7.29
N THR A 104 9.89 13.87 -7.07
CA THR A 104 10.31 15.26 -7.17
C THR A 104 9.92 16.03 -5.91
N LEU A 105 10.90 16.61 -5.24
CA LEU A 105 10.74 17.54 -4.14
C LEU A 105 10.69 18.94 -4.73
N THR A 106 9.61 19.68 -4.50
CA THR A 106 9.47 21.05 -5.00
C THR A 106 10.01 22.03 -3.97
N ALA A 107 10.98 22.85 -4.38
CA ALA A 107 11.46 23.95 -3.57
C ALA A 107 10.47 25.12 -3.62
N ASP A 108 10.28 25.83 -2.52
CA ASP A 108 9.68 27.15 -2.50
C ASP A 108 10.79 28.21 -2.53
N PRO A 109 11.09 28.82 -3.68
CA PRO A 109 12.15 29.82 -3.78
C PRO A 109 11.83 31.13 -3.04
N ALA A 110 10.54 31.39 -2.72
CA ALA A 110 10.13 32.63 -2.07
C ALA A 110 10.24 32.54 -0.54
N ASN A 111 9.91 31.38 0.03
CA ASN A 111 9.88 31.19 1.49
C ASN A 111 11.01 30.28 2.00
N GLY A 112 11.72 29.61 1.09
CA GLY A 112 12.71 28.60 1.41
C GLY A 112 12.04 27.30 1.87
N THR A 113 12.39 26.17 1.25
CA THR A 113 12.09 24.87 1.83
C THR A 113 13.29 24.45 2.67
N GLY A 114 13.03 24.08 3.92
CA GLY A 114 14.08 23.70 4.85
C GLY A 114 14.38 22.21 4.78
N ALA A 115 15.62 21.81 5.02
CA ALA A 115 15.94 20.45 5.44
C ALA A 115 16.62 20.49 6.80
N PHE A 116 16.51 19.40 7.54
CA PHE A 116 17.06 19.31 8.87
C PHE A 116 17.60 17.91 9.12
N GLY A 117 18.76 17.86 9.76
CA GLY A 117 19.36 16.62 10.25
C GLY A 117 19.66 16.75 11.75
N ILE A 118 19.24 15.74 12.51
CA ILE A 118 19.62 15.64 13.92
C ILE A 118 21.02 15.00 13.99
N LEU A 119 21.98 15.66 14.64
CA LEU A 119 23.31 15.08 14.85
C LEU A 119 23.26 13.86 15.78
N GLU A 120 24.12 12.87 15.51
CA GLU A 120 24.31 11.72 16.39
C GLU A 120 24.67 12.18 17.81
N GLY A 121 24.00 11.61 18.82
CA GLY A 121 24.16 11.98 20.23
C GLY A 121 23.42 13.26 20.67
N SER A 122 22.66 13.91 19.77
CA SER A 122 21.77 15.02 20.17
C SER A 122 20.73 14.55 21.19
N PRO A 123 20.41 15.34 22.24
CA PRO A 123 19.35 14.99 23.19
C PRO A 123 17.98 14.85 22.51
N ASN A 124 17.78 15.51 21.36
CA ASN A 124 16.54 15.46 20.60
C ASN A 124 16.33 14.09 19.91
N LEU A 125 17.38 13.26 19.77
CA LEU A 125 17.24 11.91 19.24
C LEU A 125 16.35 11.01 20.10
N GLY A 126 16.20 11.31 21.39
CA GLY A 126 15.29 10.53 22.22
C GLY A 126 13.82 10.68 21.79
N ALA A 127 13.49 11.74 21.04
CA ALA A 127 12.13 12.05 20.56
C ALA A 127 11.76 11.33 19.26
N VAL A 128 12.71 10.63 18.62
CA VAL A 128 12.42 9.86 17.41
C VAL A 128 12.24 8.38 17.71
N ALA A 129 11.49 7.69 16.84
CA ALA A 129 11.23 6.27 16.95
C ALA A 129 12.54 5.45 16.92
N THR A 130 12.80 4.68 17.99
CA THR A 130 14.06 3.94 18.18
C THR A 130 14.30 2.82 17.18
N ASN A 131 13.24 2.28 16.56
CA ASN A 131 13.34 1.27 15.50
C ASN A 131 13.47 1.87 14.10
N ALA A 132 13.44 3.19 13.97
CA ALA A 132 13.53 3.91 12.71
C ALA A 132 14.31 5.22 12.87
N VAL A 133 15.34 5.23 13.75
CA VAL A 133 16.08 6.45 14.09
C VAL A 133 16.61 7.12 12.85
N ASP A 134 17.30 6.38 11.98
CA ASP A 134 17.93 6.96 10.78
C ASP A 134 16.91 7.60 9.84
N LEU A 135 15.74 6.96 9.66
CA LEU A 135 14.65 7.54 8.86
C LEU A 135 14.08 8.80 9.50
N MET A 136 13.92 8.83 10.82
CA MET A 136 13.29 9.97 11.52
C MET A 136 14.28 11.12 11.77
N ARG A 137 15.58 10.87 11.63
CA ARG A 137 16.63 11.80 11.98
C ARG A 137 16.75 12.97 11.01
N ASP A 138 16.53 12.66 9.73
CA ASP A 138 16.67 13.60 8.63
C ASP A 138 15.28 13.83 8.02
N TYR A 139 14.96 15.09 7.70
CA TYR A 139 13.66 15.42 7.11
C TYR A 139 13.65 16.74 6.36
N LEU A 140 12.70 16.82 5.43
CA LEU A 140 12.25 18.05 4.82
C LEU A 140 11.39 18.84 5.82
N ILE A 141 11.41 20.17 5.74
CA ILE A 141 10.62 21.08 6.56
C ILE A 141 9.84 22.03 5.66
N GLY A 142 8.51 22.02 5.82
CA GLY A 142 7.65 23.10 5.35
C GLY A 142 7.44 24.17 6.41
N PHE A 143 7.80 25.42 6.12
CA PHE A 143 7.63 26.55 7.03
C PHE A 143 6.48 27.45 6.60
N ASN A 144 5.40 27.53 7.37
CA ASN A 144 4.28 28.48 7.17
C ASN A 144 3.60 28.47 5.78
N VAL A 145 4.07 27.66 4.84
CA VAL A 145 3.52 27.48 3.49
C VAL A 145 3.45 25.99 3.17
N ALA A 146 2.43 25.61 2.41
CA ALA A 146 2.28 24.25 1.95
C ALA A 146 3.42 23.90 0.98
N GLN A 147 4.07 22.77 1.25
CA GLN A 147 5.13 22.22 0.42
C GLN A 147 4.62 21.00 -0.34
N LYS A 148 5.40 20.54 -1.32
CA LYS A 148 4.94 19.54 -2.28
C LYS A 148 6.01 18.49 -2.62
N VAL A 149 5.59 17.22 -2.56
CA VAL A 149 6.30 16.06 -3.10
C VAL A 149 5.46 15.44 -4.21
N GLU A 150 6.06 15.14 -5.36
CA GLU A 150 5.39 14.47 -6.47
C GLU A 150 6.03 13.11 -6.75
N LEU A 151 5.20 12.06 -6.77
CA LEU A 151 5.57 10.74 -7.24
C LEU A 151 5.09 10.56 -8.68
N THR A 152 5.91 9.98 -9.55
CA THR A 152 5.64 9.81 -10.98
C THR A 152 5.99 8.41 -11.44
N GLY A 153 5.53 8.03 -12.65
CA GLY A 153 5.90 6.77 -13.28
C GLY A 153 5.01 5.59 -12.90
N PHE A 154 3.91 5.85 -12.19
CA PHE A 154 2.86 4.86 -11.97
C PHE A 154 2.10 4.56 -13.26
N ALA A 155 1.46 3.39 -13.33
CA ALA A 155 0.42 3.18 -14.33
C ALA A 155 -0.77 4.14 -14.06
N PRO A 156 -1.39 4.75 -15.08
CA PRO A 156 -2.54 5.62 -14.89
C PRO A 156 -3.67 4.94 -14.12
N ASN A 157 -4.25 5.64 -13.14
CA ASN A 157 -5.32 5.15 -12.26
C ASN A 157 -4.96 3.94 -11.40
N ILE A 158 -3.67 3.62 -11.21
CA ILE A 158 -3.28 2.59 -10.26
C ILE A 158 -3.59 3.06 -8.84
N GLN A 159 -4.05 2.13 -8.01
CA GLN A 159 -4.26 2.34 -6.59
C GLN A 159 -2.94 2.14 -5.83
N VAL A 160 -2.65 3.06 -4.92
CA VAL A 160 -1.43 3.09 -4.10
C VAL A 160 -1.82 3.36 -2.66
N ASP A 161 -1.30 2.57 -1.73
CA ASP A 161 -1.33 2.88 -0.30
C ASP A 161 -0.06 3.66 0.06
N LEU A 162 -0.23 4.84 0.66
CA LEU A 162 0.87 5.73 1.02
C LEU A 162 1.08 5.78 2.52
N TYR A 163 2.28 5.44 2.96
CA TYR A 163 2.74 5.56 4.34
C TYR A 163 3.63 6.78 4.42
N LEU A 164 3.19 7.83 5.09
CA LEU A 164 3.84 9.14 5.11
C LEU A 164 4.40 9.39 6.50
N TYR A 165 5.71 9.63 6.60
CA TYR A 165 6.41 9.83 7.86
C TYR A 165 6.62 11.31 8.11
N GLY A 166 6.16 11.82 9.24
CA GLY A 166 6.16 13.25 9.52
C GLY A 166 6.33 13.54 11.00
N ALA A 167 7.43 13.09 11.58
CA ALA A 167 7.80 13.38 12.96
C ALA A 167 9.08 14.21 12.99
N GLY A 168 9.05 15.26 13.81
CA GLY A 168 10.22 16.10 14.07
C GLY A 168 10.98 15.68 15.33
N ASP A 169 12.05 16.40 15.60
CA ASP A 169 12.95 16.18 16.73
C ASP A 169 12.42 16.73 18.08
N THR A 170 11.22 17.34 18.08
CA THR A 170 10.58 17.95 19.23
C THR A 170 9.07 17.70 19.24
N SER A 171 8.45 17.76 20.42
CA SER A 171 7.00 17.61 20.60
C SER A 171 6.24 18.72 19.84
N ASN A 172 5.10 18.37 19.23
CA ASN A 172 4.13 19.24 18.54
C ASN A 172 4.47 19.64 17.09
N ARG A 173 5.47 19.03 16.46
CA ARG A 173 5.69 19.17 15.01
C ARG A 173 4.75 18.27 14.23
N ASP A 174 3.49 18.68 14.19
CA ASP A 174 2.44 18.01 13.43
C ASP A 174 2.65 18.22 11.93
N THR A 175 2.49 17.17 11.13
CA THR A 175 2.46 17.29 9.66
C THR A 175 1.12 16.83 9.13
N GLN A 176 0.37 17.76 8.57
CA GLN A 176 -0.82 17.47 7.78
C GLN A 176 -0.41 17.15 6.34
N PHE A 177 -0.73 15.95 5.89
CA PHE A 177 -0.62 15.53 4.51
C PHE A 177 -1.96 15.69 3.81
N THR A 178 -1.96 16.15 2.57
CA THR A 178 -3.14 16.28 1.73
C THR A 178 -2.85 15.82 0.30
N ILE A 179 -3.67 14.91 -0.19
CA ILE A 179 -3.61 14.37 -1.56
C ILE A 179 -4.98 14.54 -2.19
N THR A 180 -5.03 14.94 -3.47
CA THR A 180 -6.29 14.97 -4.23
C THR A 180 -6.19 14.02 -5.40
N ASP A 181 -7.13 13.08 -5.50
CA ASP A 181 -7.25 12.13 -6.60
C ASP A 181 -8.67 12.16 -7.21
N VAL A 182 -9.00 11.16 -8.03
CA VAL A 182 -10.32 11.05 -8.69
C VAL A 182 -11.48 10.80 -7.71
N ASN A 183 -11.19 10.32 -6.50
CA ASN A 183 -12.18 10.05 -5.45
C ASN A 183 -12.35 11.23 -4.48
N GLY A 184 -11.49 12.25 -4.54
CA GLY A 184 -11.60 13.48 -3.77
C GLY A 184 -10.32 13.85 -3.05
N SER A 185 -10.45 14.62 -1.96
CA SER A 185 -9.33 15.02 -1.12
C SER A 185 -9.19 14.07 0.05
N HIS A 186 -7.97 13.57 0.25
CA HIS A 186 -7.57 12.71 1.36
C HIS A 186 -6.61 13.49 2.25
N SER A 187 -6.78 13.39 3.55
CA SER A 187 -5.88 14.04 4.50
C SER A 187 -5.69 13.22 5.76
N ALA A 188 -4.48 13.23 6.27
CA ALA A 188 -4.11 12.64 7.54
C ALA A 188 -3.02 13.50 8.17
N THR A 189 -2.95 13.50 9.50
CA THR A 189 -2.01 14.32 10.26
C THR A 189 -1.22 13.44 11.21
N THR A 190 0.10 13.54 11.16
CA THR A 190 0.97 13.07 12.24
C THR A 190 0.94 14.10 13.36
N THR A 191 0.94 13.66 14.62
CA THR A 191 0.98 14.57 15.78
C THR A 191 2.36 14.68 16.44
N GLY A 192 3.31 13.85 15.98
CA GLY A 192 4.51 13.53 16.75
C GLY A 192 4.17 12.74 18.02
N THR A 193 4.99 11.75 18.36
CA THR A 193 4.74 10.96 19.57
C THR A 193 5.25 11.72 20.80
N ILE A 194 4.35 12.38 21.52
CA ILE A 194 4.67 13.04 22.80
C ILE A 194 4.70 11.97 23.91
N THR A 195 5.80 11.24 23.99
CA THR A 195 6.12 10.49 25.20
C THR A 195 7.15 11.31 25.97
N GLY A 196 6.76 12.44 26.58
CA GLY A 196 7.68 13.31 27.33
C GLY A 196 7.20 14.75 27.52
N ASP A 197 7.81 15.51 28.43
CA ASP A 197 7.50 16.93 28.72
C ASP A 197 8.20 17.92 27.77
N GLY A 198 8.51 17.48 26.54
CA GLY A 198 9.27 18.25 25.55
C GLY A 198 10.77 18.33 25.83
N ASN A 199 11.24 18.01 27.04
CA ASN A 199 12.67 18.01 27.42
C ASN A 199 13.21 16.63 27.81
N ASN A 200 12.34 15.67 28.14
CA ASN A 200 12.67 14.27 28.38
C ASN A 200 11.88 13.36 27.45
N PRO A 201 12.31 13.20 26.19
CA PRO A 201 11.65 12.27 25.31
C PRO A 201 11.89 10.83 25.78
N VAL A 202 10.83 10.04 25.75
CA VAL A 202 10.81 8.63 26.11
C VAL A 202 10.92 7.82 24.83
N SER A 203 11.83 6.86 24.85
CA SER A 203 12.00 5.85 23.80
C SER A 203 10.65 5.21 23.42
N HIS A 204 10.33 5.26 22.14
CA HIS A 204 9.18 4.57 21.56
C HIS A 204 9.57 3.92 20.22
N THR A 205 8.68 3.13 19.66
CA THR A 205 8.77 2.58 18.29
C THR A 205 7.81 3.33 17.38
N LEU A 206 7.99 3.26 16.06
CA LEU A 206 7.08 3.86 15.09
C LEU A 206 5.61 3.62 15.45
N THR A 207 4.84 4.71 15.53
CA THR A 207 3.42 4.69 15.87
C THR A 207 2.56 5.30 14.77
N LEU A 208 1.44 4.64 14.47
CA LEU A 208 0.43 5.17 13.55
C LEU A 208 -0.26 6.39 14.19
N GLY A 209 -0.36 7.49 13.45
CA GLY A 209 -0.88 8.78 13.89
C GLY A 209 0.14 9.65 14.65
N GLY A 210 1.15 9.03 15.29
CA GLY A 210 2.25 9.75 15.93
C GLY A 210 3.35 10.08 14.93
N ASP A 211 4.06 9.05 14.46
CA ASP A 211 5.26 9.22 13.63
C ASP A 211 4.97 9.12 12.14
N TYR A 212 3.95 8.34 11.78
CA TYR A 212 3.52 8.18 10.40
C TYR A 212 2.00 8.09 10.31
N VAL A 213 1.48 8.33 9.11
CA VAL A 213 0.07 8.12 8.76
C VAL A 213 -0.04 7.27 7.51
N VAL A 214 -1.22 6.68 7.31
CA VAL A 214 -1.53 5.93 6.09
C VAL A 214 -2.68 6.62 5.35
N LEU A 215 -2.47 6.88 4.07
CA LEU A 215 -3.51 7.26 3.13
C LEU A 215 -3.73 6.08 2.18
N PRO A 216 -4.74 5.23 2.46
CA PRO A 216 -4.99 4.05 1.64
C PRO A 216 -5.71 4.45 0.35
N ALA A 217 -5.57 3.59 -0.66
CA ALA A 217 -6.34 3.63 -1.88
C ALA A 217 -6.23 4.91 -2.71
N ILE A 218 -5.08 5.59 -2.65
CA ILE A 218 -4.82 6.78 -3.46
C ILE A 218 -4.68 6.38 -4.92
N ILE A 219 -5.44 7.03 -5.79
CA ILE A 219 -5.43 6.75 -7.23
C ILE A 219 -4.46 7.71 -7.93
N ALA A 220 -3.43 7.16 -8.57
CA ALA A 220 -2.55 7.96 -9.43
C ALA A 220 -3.36 8.58 -10.58
N ASP A 221 -3.04 9.82 -10.95
CA ASP A 221 -3.78 10.53 -11.99
C ASP A 221 -3.65 9.87 -13.37
N ASN A 222 -4.32 10.44 -14.39
CA ASN A 222 -4.28 9.90 -15.75
C ASN A 222 -2.88 9.96 -16.41
N THR A 223 -1.92 10.63 -15.79
CA THR A 223 -0.50 10.67 -16.20
C THR A 223 0.40 9.77 -15.36
N GLY A 224 -0.17 9.04 -14.39
CA GLY A 224 0.60 8.19 -13.48
C GLY A 224 1.34 8.98 -12.40
N LYS A 225 0.78 10.11 -11.96
CA LYS A 225 1.35 10.97 -10.93
C LYS A 225 0.49 11.00 -9.67
N ILE A 226 1.14 11.09 -8.51
CA ILE A 226 0.52 11.42 -7.23
C ILE A 226 1.20 12.68 -6.68
N THR A 227 0.40 13.68 -6.30
CA THR A 227 0.90 14.91 -5.67
C THR A 227 0.54 14.90 -4.18
N ILE A 228 1.57 14.95 -3.34
CA ILE A 228 1.47 15.01 -1.88
C ILE A 228 1.78 16.44 -1.45
N ASN A 229 0.78 17.13 -0.92
CA ASN A 229 0.98 18.40 -0.25
C ASN A 229 1.19 18.12 1.24
N TYR A 230 2.10 18.85 1.88
CA TYR A 230 2.28 18.77 3.32
C TYR A 230 2.37 20.16 3.92
N PHE A 231 1.78 20.31 5.10
CA PHE A 231 1.68 21.57 5.82
C PHE A 231 1.72 21.32 7.31
N HIS A 232 2.07 22.35 8.09
CA HIS A 232 2.17 22.20 9.53
C HIS A 232 0.76 22.05 10.13
N GLY A 233 0.64 21.23 11.17
CA GLY A 233 -0.60 21.16 11.94
C GLY A 233 -0.76 22.32 12.92
N ALA A 234 -1.56 22.13 13.95
CA ALA A 234 -1.89 23.18 14.91
C ALA A 234 -0.78 23.43 15.94
N GLY A 235 0.10 22.45 16.17
CA GLY A 235 1.11 22.49 17.23
C GLY A 235 2.41 23.25 16.92
N SER A 236 2.74 23.47 15.66
CA SER A 236 4.00 24.10 15.20
C SER A 236 3.79 24.84 13.88
N ASN A 237 4.73 25.71 13.51
CA ASN A 237 4.83 26.34 12.18
C ASN A 237 5.69 25.53 11.20
N GLU A 238 6.11 24.34 11.62
CA GLU A 238 7.05 23.47 10.90
C GLU A 238 6.37 22.13 10.61
N ALA A 239 6.47 21.69 9.36
CA ALA A 239 5.92 20.45 8.86
C ALA A 239 7.06 19.48 8.48
N PRO A 240 7.54 18.62 9.38
CA PRO A 240 8.53 17.59 9.05
C PRO A 240 7.96 16.57 8.07
N PHE A 241 8.75 16.21 7.06
CA PHE A 241 8.48 15.08 6.17
C PHE A 241 9.76 14.29 6.00
N ASN A 242 9.85 13.16 6.69
CA ASN A 242 11.07 12.34 6.81
C ASN A 242 11.26 11.39 5.63
N GLY A 243 10.16 10.89 5.07
CA GLY A 243 10.20 9.89 4.01
C GLY A 243 8.81 9.36 3.73
N LEU A 244 8.72 8.37 2.84
CA LEU A 244 7.46 7.68 2.57
C LEU A 244 7.68 6.25 2.06
N GLN A 245 6.65 5.43 2.16
CA GLN A 245 6.52 4.20 1.38
C GLN A 245 5.31 4.26 0.47
N ALA A 246 5.49 3.88 -0.79
CA ALA A 246 4.41 3.70 -1.76
C ALA A 246 4.23 2.21 -2.03
N VAL A 247 3.08 1.67 -1.64
CA VAL A 247 2.74 0.25 -1.79
C VAL A 247 1.68 0.11 -2.87
N PHE A 248 1.96 -0.68 -3.91
CA PHE A 248 1.01 -0.94 -4.99
C PHE A 248 1.14 -2.37 -5.51
N GLY A 249 0.14 -2.83 -6.26
CA GLY A 249 0.00 -4.27 -6.54
C GLY A 249 -0.40 -5.05 -5.28
N VAL A 250 -1.18 -4.42 -4.40
CA VAL A 250 -1.91 -5.09 -3.31
C VAL A 250 -3.38 -4.93 -3.64
N LEU A 251 -4.09 -6.03 -3.85
CA LEU A 251 -5.55 -5.95 -3.95
C LEU A 251 -6.13 -5.85 -2.54
N ALA A 252 -7.10 -4.97 -2.34
CA ALA A 252 -7.87 -4.99 -1.11
C ALA A 252 -8.56 -6.36 -0.97
N GLY A 253 -8.42 -7.03 0.17
CA GLY A 253 -8.86 -8.40 0.37
C GLY A 253 -7.83 -9.50 0.06
N ASP A 254 -6.73 -9.18 -0.62
CA ASP A 254 -5.62 -10.12 -0.88
C ASP A 254 -4.67 -10.12 0.32
N VAL A 255 -4.75 -11.16 1.15
CA VAL A 255 -3.96 -11.30 2.39
C VAL A 255 -2.68 -12.08 2.15
N ASN A 256 -2.62 -12.90 1.10
CA ASN A 256 -1.46 -13.73 0.81
C ASN A 256 -0.46 -13.05 -0.16
N GLY A 257 -0.84 -11.91 -0.75
CA GLY A 257 -0.04 -11.11 -1.68
C GLY A 257 0.08 -11.72 -3.08
N ASP A 258 -0.79 -12.66 -3.45
CA ASP A 258 -0.73 -13.37 -4.73
C ASP A 258 -1.45 -12.65 -5.89
N ASN A 259 -2.00 -11.47 -5.61
CA ASN A 259 -2.79 -10.62 -6.51
C ASN A 259 -4.13 -11.22 -6.92
N HIS A 260 -4.69 -12.11 -6.12
CA HIS A 260 -6.06 -12.54 -6.23
C HIS A 260 -6.75 -12.26 -4.90
N VAL A 261 -8.04 -11.97 -4.95
CA VAL A 261 -8.89 -11.93 -3.77
C VAL A 261 -9.78 -13.14 -3.87
N ASP A 262 -9.39 -14.26 -3.29
CA ASP A 262 -10.06 -15.53 -3.49
C ASP A 262 -10.26 -16.33 -2.21
N LEU A 263 -10.54 -17.64 -2.33
CA LEU A 263 -10.79 -18.49 -1.16
C LEU A 263 -9.51 -18.81 -0.37
N ALA A 264 -8.32 -18.69 -0.95
CA ALA A 264 -7.05 -18.83 -0.24
C ALA A 264 -6.90 -17.70 0.79
N ASP A 265 -7.28 -16.48 0.43
CA ASP A 265 -7.30 -15.34 1.34
C ASP A 265 -8.24 -15.56 2.52
N TYR A 266 -9.47 -15.95 2.22
CA TYR A 266 -10.44 -16.28 3.25
C TYR A 266 -9.97 -17.40 4.17
N GLN A 267 -9.26 -18.40 3.64
CA GLN A 267 -8.72 -19.48 4.47
C GLN A 267 -7.71 -18.94 5.49
N LEU A 268 -6.86 -17.98 5.13
CA LEU A 268 -5.93 -17.35 6.07
C LEU A 268 -6.66 -16.56 7.16
N ILE A 269 -7.62 -15.71 6.78
CA ILE A 269 -8.46 -14.95 7.73
C ILE A 269 -9.16 -15.93 8.69
N ARG A 270 -9.82 -16.96 8.16
CA ARG A 270 -10.55 -17.96 8.95
C ARG A 270 -9.63 -18.75 9.87
N ASN A 271 -8.46 -19.17 9.39
CA ASN A 271 -7.55 -20.02 10.15
C ASN A 271 -6.86 -19.26 11.29
N ASN A 272 -6.75 -17.93 11.19
CA ASN A 272 -6.14 -17.08 12.21
C ASN A 272 -7.16 -16.20 12.94
N PHE A 273 -8.46 -16.46 12.81
CA PHE A 273 -9.50 -15.66 13.47
C PHE A 273 -9.25 -15.53 14.98
N GLN A 274 -9.29 -14.30 15.50
CA GLN A 274 -8.91 -13.87 16.85
C GLN A 274 -7.41 -13.98 17.19
N ALA A 275 -6.53 -14.19 16.21
CA ALA A 275 -5.09 -14.05 16.43
C ALA A 275 -4.77 -12.58 16.76
N THR A 276 -3.92 -12.38 17.77
CA THR A 276 -3.41 -11.07 18.19
C THR A 276 -1.97 -10.89 17.75
N ALA A 277 -1.52 -9.64 17.65
CA ALA A 277 -0.27 -9.29 16.97
C ALA A 277 -0.20 -9.91 15.56
N ALA A 278 -1.36 -9.99 14.91
CA ALA A 278 -1.49 -10.52 13.57
C ALA A 278 -0.81 -9.60 12.56
N THR A 279 -0.51 -10.17 11.40
CA THR A 279 0.01 -9.43 10.25
C THR A 279 -0.91 -9.70 9.06
N ARG A 280 -0.77 -8.93 7.98
CA ARG A 280 -1.54 -9.15 6.75
C ARG A 280 -1.46 -10.61 6.26
N SER A 281 -0.28 -11.21 6.29
CA SER A 281 -0.08 -12.62 5.89
C SER A 281 -0.83 -13.63 6.77
N MET A 282 -1.26 -13.21 7.96
CA MET A 282 -2.11 -13.98 8.87
C MET A 282 -3.60 -13.66 8.67
N GLY A 283 -3.97 -12.75 7.78
CA GLY A 283 -5.36 -12.37 7.54
C GLY A 283 -5.80 -11.04 8.15
N ASP A 284 -4.88 -10.27 8.73
CA ASP A 284 -5.16 -8.94 9.30
C ASP A 284 -5.08 -7.86 8.20
N LEU A 285 -6.23 -7.57 7.61
CA LEU A 285 -6.44 -6.63 6.52
C LEU A 285 -6.76 -5.21 7.01
N THR A 286 -7.56 -5.08 8.07
CA THR A 286 -8.09 -3.81 8.56
C THR A 286 -8.35 -3.82 10.05
N GLY A 287 -8.34 -2.64 10.65
CA GLY A 287 -8.96 -2.38 11.96
C GLY A 287 -10.33 -1.70 11.90
N PRO A 288 -10.90 -1.37 13.07
CA PRO A 288 -12.11 -0.56 13.19
C PRO A 288 -12.01 0.83 12.53
N GLN A 289 -10.80 1.26 12.20
CA GLN A 289 -10.48 2.55 11.58
C GLN A 289 -10.61 2.51 10.04
N GLY A 290 -10.72 1.32 9.43
CA GLY A 290 -10.82 1.12 7.98
C GLY A 290 -9.48 1.28 7.24
N GLY A 291 -9.39 0.72 6.04
CA GLY A 291 -8.18 0.78 5.18
C GLY A 291 -7.56 -0.60 4.94
N ASN A 292 -6.42 -0.66 4.24
CA ASN A 292 -5.62 -1.89 4.06
C ASN A 292 -4.57 -2.05 5.18
N VAL A 293 -4.81 -1.46 6.35
CA VAL A 293 -3.88 -1.43 7.48
C VAL A 293 -4.46 -2.28 8.61
N GLY A 294 -3.79 -3.38 8.90
CA GLY A 294 -4.18 -4.25 10.01
C GLY A 294 -4.07 -3.58 11.37
N ASP A 295 -4.93 -3.95 12.31
CA ASP A 295 -4.90 -3.46 13.70
C ASP A 295 -4.23 -4.44 14.68
N GLY A 296 -3.59 -5.48 14.13
CA GLY A 296 -2.97 -6.54 14.89
C GLY A 296 -3.97 -7.58 15.40
N LEU A 297 -5.23 -7.57 14.99
CA LEU A 297 -6.26 -8.54 15.36
C LEU A 297 -6.98 -9.05 14.11
N VAL A 298 -6.95 -10.35 13.85
CA VAL A 298 -7.81 -10.92 12.80
C VAL A 298 -9.24 -11.07 13.32
N ASP A 299 -10.19 -10.31 12.80
CA ASP A 299 -11.59 -10.35 13.22
C ASP A 299 -12.61 -10.26 12.06
N PHE A 300 -13.83 -9.80 12.36
CA PHE A 300 -14.89 -9.71 11.37
C PHE A 300 -14.76 -8.51 10.42
N TYR A 301 -13.98 -7.47 10.78
CA TYR A 301 -13.66 -6.37 9.90
C TYR A 301 -12.81 -6.85 8.72
N ASP A 302 -11.83 -7.72 8.97
CA ASP A 302 -11.01 -8.33 7.90
C ASP A 302 -11.85 -9.18 6.97
N PHE A 303 -12.69 -10.05 7.54
CA PHE A 303 -13.60 -10.87 6.75
C PHE A 303 -14.53 -10.01 5.89
N ALA A 304 -15.08 -8.93 6.46
CA ALA A 304 -15.96 -8.03 5.72
C ALA A 304 -15.24 -7.34 4.56
N GLN A 305 -13.99 -6.91 4.75
CA GLN A 305 -13.20 -6.32 3.68
C GLN A 305 -12.87 -7.32 2.59
N TRP A 306 -12.41 -8.53 2.94
CA TRP A 306 -12.22 -9.60 1.97
C TRP A 306 -13.51 -9.86 1.19
N GLN A 307 -14.66 -9.99 1.87
CA GLN A 307 -15.93 -10.28 1.24
C GLN A 307 -16.37 -9.20 0.25
N GLN A 308 -16.09 -7.92 0.54
CA GLN A 308 -16.40 -6.79 -0.35
C GLN A 308 -15.58 -6.82 -1.65
N HIS A 309 -14.39 -7.41 -1.62
CA HIS A 309 -13.47 -7.45 -2.76
C HIS A 309 -13.39 -8.83 -3.42
N PHE A 310 -13.87 -9.87 -2.75
CA PHE A 310 -14.02 -11.19 -3.32
C PHE A 310 -14.87 -11.07 -4.58
N PRO A 311 -14.39 -11.56 -5.74
CA PRO A 311 -15.14 -11.53 -6.98
C PRO A 311 -16.48 -12.22 -6.75
N THR A 312 -17.54 -11.44 -6.56
CA THR A 312 -18.90 -11.96 -6.61
C THR A 312 -19.00 -12.66 -7.96
N ALA A 313 -19.53 -13.88 -7.99
CA ALA A 313 -19.66 -14.64 -9.23
C ALA A 313 -20.70 -14.00 -10.16
N THR A 314 -20.45 -12.79 -10.64
CA THR A 314 -21.36 -11.98 -11.45
C THR A 314 -21.32 -12.34 -12.93
N ALA A 315 -20.60 -13.40 -13.34
CA ALA A 315 -20.51 -13.75 -14.77
C ALA A 315 -20.53 -15.26 -15.11
N VAL A 316 -20.85 -16.17 -14.19
CA VAL A 316 -21.01 -17.60 -14.52
C VAL A 316 -22.46 -18.11 -14.45
N ALA A 317 -23.41 -17.23 -14.13
CA ALA A 317 -24.84 -17.56 -14.19
C ALA A 317 -25.33 -17.95 -15.61
N ASN A 318 -24.51 -17.72 -16.66
CA ASN A 318 -24.80 -18.12 -18.04
C ASN A 318 -24.13 -19.44 -18.48
N LEU A 319 -23.40 -20.14 -17.62
CA LEU A 319 -22.71 -21.41 -17.96
C LEU A 319 -23.06 -22.55 -17.00
N VAL A 320 -24.21 -22.49 -16.34
CA VAL A 320 -24.87 -23.72 -15.90
C VAL A 320 -25.81 -24.14 -17.03
N PRO A 321 -25.36 -24.92 -18.05
CA PRO A 321 -26.29 -25.52 -18.99
C PRO A 321 -27.21 -26.38 -18.16
N GLU A 322 -28.49 -26.00 -18.03
CA GLU A 322 -29.47 -26.68 -17.16
C GLU A 322 -29.36 -28.20 -17.33
N PRO A 323 -28.63 -28.90 -16.44
CA PRO A 323 -28.59 -30.34 -16.49
C PRO A 323 -29.93 -30.78 -15.90
N VAL A 324 -30.37 -31.99 -16.21
CA VAL A 324 -31.56 -32.64 -15.65
C VAL A 324 -32.95 -32.10 -16.01
N GLY A 325 -33.20 -30.81 -16.24
CA GLY A 325 -34.56 -30.34 -16.61
C GLY A 325 -35.10 -30.99 -17.89
N ALA A 326 -34.34 -30.89 -18.99
CA ALA A 326 -34.69 -31.50 -20.27
C ALA A 326 -34.67 -33.04 -20.24
N VAL A 327 -33.76 -33.63 -19.47
CA VAL A 327 -33.63 -35.10 -19.34
C VAL A 327 -34.79 -35.69 -18.52
N LEU A 328 -35.21 -35.01 -17.44
CA LEU A 328 -36.38 -35.37 -16.64
C LEU A 328 -37.67 -35.20 -17.44
N ALA A 329 -37.78 -34.12 -18.23
CA ALA A 329 -38.91 -33.92 -19.12
C ALA A 329 -39.01 -35.03 -20.18
N MET A 330 -37.89 -35.41 -20.80
CA MET A 330 -37.87 -36.48 -21.80
C MET A 330 -38.16 -37.87 -21.19
N THR A 331 -37.67 -38.17 -19.98
CA THR A 331 -37.99 -39.44 -19.29
C THR A 331 -39.44 -39.50 -18.82
N ALA A 332 -40.00 -38.39 -18.34
CA ALA A 332 -41.42 -38.29 -18.01
C ALA A 332 -42.32 -38.49 -19.24
N MET A 333 -41.98 -37.84 -20.37
CA MET A 333 -42.70 -38.03 -21.64
C MET A 333 -42.58 -39.46 -22.18
N GLY A 334 -41.39 -40.06 -22.09
CA GLY A 334 -41.17 -41.46 -22.46
C GLY A 334 -41.99 -42.44 -21.60
N GLY A 335 -42.05 -42.21 -20.29
CA GLY A 335 -42.86 -43.00 -19.36
C GLY A 335 -44.35 -42.91 -19.65
N LEU A 336 -44.88 -41.70 -19.89
CA LEU A 336 -46.27 -41.47 -20.26
C LEU A 336 -46.65 -42.12 -21.60
N ALA A 337 -45.77 -42.04 -22.60
CA ALA A 337 -45.98 -42.69 -23.89
C ALA A 337 -46.00 -44.23 -23.75
N HIS A 338 -45.11 -44.80 -22.93
CA HIS A 338 -45.08 -46.24 -22.69
C HIS A 338 -46.33 -46.71 -21.92
N TRP A 339 -46.81 -45.93 -20.95
CA TRP A 339 -48.00 -46.27 -20.18
C TRP A 339 -49.27 -46.26 -21.04
N ARG A 340 -49.44 -45.26 -21.92
CA ARG A 340 -50.57 -45.20 -22.87
C ARG A 340 -50.64 -46.42 -23.80
N ARG A 341 -49.49 -46.90 -24.32
CA ARG A 341 -49.45 -48.10 -25.18
C ARG A 341 -49.91 -49.36 -24.46
N ARG A 342 -49.57 -49.50 -23.17
CA ARG A 342 -50.02 -50.65 -22.35
C ARG A 342 -51.52 -50.62 -22.10
N ALA A 343 -52.10 -49.45 -21.83
CA ALA A 343 -53.54 -49.30 -21.60
C ALA A 343 -54.37 -49.66 -22.86
N GLN A 344 -53.95 -49.22 -24.05
CA GLN A 344 -54.63 -49.53 -25.31
C GLN A 344 -54.59 -51.02 -25.67
N SER A 345 -53.46 -51.69 -25.40
CA SER A 345 -53.31 -53.13 -25.68
C SER A 345 -54.21 -54.01 -24.81
N ALA A 346 -54.58 -53.54 -23.61
CA ALA A 346 -55.52 -54.23 -22.73
C ALA A 346 -56.98 -54.05 -23.17
N ALA A 347 -57.33 -52.90 -23.74
CA ALA A 347 -58.67 -52.63 -24.25
C ALA A 347 -59.01 -53.44 -25.51
N ALA A 348 -58.03 -53.70 -26.39
CA ALA A 348 -58.24 -54.46 -27.63
C ALA A 348 -58.43 -55.98 -27.43
N LYS A 349 -58.28 -56.50 -26.20
CA LYS A 349 -58.48 -57.92 -25.85
C LYS A 349 -59.82 -58.20 -25.17
N ARG A 350 -60.69 -57.20 -25.07
CA ARG A 350 -62.09 -57.35 -24.64
C ARG A 350 -63.00 -57.26 -25.85
#